data_AF-A0A131Y7Y7-F1
#
_entry.id   AF-A0A131Y7Y7-F1
#
_cell.length_a   1.000
_cell.length_b   1.000
_cell.length_c   1.000
_cell.angle_alpha   90.00
_cell.angle_beta   90.00
_cell.angle_gamma   90.00
#
_symmetry.space_group_name_H-M   'P 1'
#
loop_
_entity.id
_entity.type
_entity.pdbx_description
1 polymer ?
#
loop_
_entity_poly.entity_id
_entity_poly.type
_entity_poly.pdbx_seq_one_letter_code
_entity_poly.pdbx_strand_id
1 'polypeptide(L)'
;SQEDEPWSRARKSRRCSGSSVGSVGSGTSPGATAAPASARKRGDMKAKLERSRQSARECRARKKLRYQYLEELVADREKAVLVLRQELDVYRQYFQEIDEGHIPEAVLRILEEDKAGTSSPQSE
;
A
#
# COMPACT_ATOMS: atom_id res chain seq x y z
N SER A 1 -6.56 -24.96 3.50
CA SER A 1 -7.48 -23.83 3.41
C SER A 1 -6.67 -22.57 3.44
N GLN A 2 -6.46 -21.98 2.27
CA GLN A 2 -5.70 -20.75 2.09
C GLN A 2 -6.69 -19.81 1.42
N GLU A 3 -7.23 -18.89 2.22
CA GLU A 3 -8.29 -17.97 1.85
C GLU A 3 -7.87 -17.18 0.60
N ASP A 4 -8.62 -17.33 -0.48
CA ASP A 4 -8.46 -16.57 -1.72
C ASP A 4 -8.83 -15.10 -1.45
N GLU A 5 -7.83 -14.21 -1.39
CA GLU A 5 -8.07 -12.78 -1.25
C GLU A 5 -8.85 -12.21 -2.46
N PRO A 6 -10.01 -11.56 -2.24
CA PRO A 6 -10.98 -11.22 -3.28
C PRO A 6 -10.54 -10.15 -4.28
N TRP A 7 -9.38 -9.50 -4.08
CA TRP A 7 -8.85 -8.52 -5.05
C TRP A 7 -8.11 -9.15 -6.23
N SER A 8 -7.86 -10.46 -6.20
CA SER A 8 -7.15 -11.17 -7.27
C SER A 8 -8.01 -11.46 -8.50
N ARG A 9 -9.33 -11.30 -8.43
CA ARG A 9 -10.24 -11.53 -9.57
C ARG A 9 -10.87 -10.23 -10.06
N ALA A 10 -10.67 -9.98 -11.35
CA ALA A 10 -11.33 -8.95 -12.16
C ALA A 10 -10.75 -7.52 -12.12
N ARG A 11 -9.57 -7.35 -12.73
CA ARG A 11 -9.42 -6.30 -13.74
C ARG A 11 -9.12 -6.94 -15.08
N LYS A 12 -10.18 -7.24 -15.83
CA LYS A 12 -10.11 -7.45 -17.27
C LYS A 12 -9.20 -6.36 -17.83
N SER A 13 -8.11 -6.78 -18.44
CA SER A 13 -7.25 -5.95 -19.28
C SER A 13 -8.15 -5.10 -20.17
N ARG A 14 -8.33 -3.82 -19.84
CA ARG A 14 -8.61 -2.83 -20.89
C ARG A 14 -7.36 -2.86 -21.74
N ARG A 15 -7.46 -3.61 -22.84
CA ARG A 15 -6.54 -3.61 -23.96
C ARG A 15 -6.12 -2.15 -24.16
N CYS A 16 -4.90 -1.81 -23.78
CA CYS A 16 -4.29 -0.59 -24.28
C CYS A 16 -4.26 -0.77 -25.79
N SER A 17 -5.16 -0.09 -26.48
CA SER A 17 -5.05 0.18 -27.90
C SER A 17 -3.71 0.89 -28.06
N GLY A 18 -2.68 0.12 -28.40
CA GLY A 18 -1.43 0.68 -28.85
C GLY A 18 -1.76 1.48 -30.10
N SER A 19 -1.76 2.81 -29.98
CA SER A 19 -1.70 3.68 -31.14
C SER A 19 -0.41 3.34 -31.87
N SER A 20 -0.56 2.58 -32.96
CA SER A 20 0.49 2.32 -33.94
C SER A 20 0.80 3.64 -34.65
N VAL A 21 1.67 4.45 -34.04
CA VAL A 21 2.23 5.62 -34.71
C VAL A 21 3.34 5.16 -35.65
N GLY A 22 3.07 5.27 -36.95
CA GLY A 22 4.08 5.42 -38.00
C GLY A 22 4.74 4.13 -38.52
N SER A 23 4.03 3.39 -39.38
CA SER A 23 4.72 2.64 -40.44
C SER A 23 5.04 3.63 -41.57
N VAL A 24 6.23 4.24 -41.52
CA VAL A 24 6.78 4.93 -42.68
C VAL A 24 7.43 3.88 -43.57
N GLY A 25 6.76 3.58 -44.68
CA GLY A 25 7.31 2.78 -45.75
C GLY A 25 8.49 3.49 -46.39
N SER A 26 9.60 2.78 -46.53
CA SER A 26 10.64 3.10 -47.50
C SER A 26 11.16 1.78 -48.05
N GLY A 27 10.71 1.47 -49.26
CA GLY A 27 11.28 0.39 -50.06
C GLY A 27 12.73 0.73 -50.41
N THR A 28 13.62 -0.25 -50.27
CA THR A 28 14.87 -0.30 -51.03
C THR A 28 15.30 -1.76 -51.19
N SER A 29 15.58 -2.10 -52.44
CA SER A 29 15.91 -3.41 -53.02
C SER A 29 17.09 -4.15 -52.35
N PRO A 30 17.22 -5.48 -52.55
CA PRO A 30 18.28 -6.27 -51.94
C PRO A 30 19.58 -6.10 -52.77
N GLY A 31 20.51 -5.31 -52.25
CA GLY A 31 21.87 -5.19 -52.77
C GLY A 31 22.88 -5.51 -51.67
N ALA A 32 23.59 -6.60 -51.83
CA ALA A 32 24.59 -7.08 -50.87
C ALA A 32 25.80 -6.13 -50.81
N THR A 33 26.06 -5.55 -49.64
CA THR A 33 27.41 -5.28 -49.06
C THR A 33 27.23 -4.63 -47.67
N ALA A 34 27.12 -5.42 -46.61
CA ALA A 34 26.99 -4.91 -45.24
C ALA A 34 28.24 -5.23 -44.40
N ALA A 35 29.13 -4.24 -44.30
CA ALA A 35 30.23 -4.17 -43.34
C ALA A 35 29.70 -3.72 -41.93
N PRO A 36 30.53 -3.70 -40.86
CA PRO A 36 30.18 -4.06 -39.47
C PRO A 36 29.30 -3.09 -38.65
N ALA A 37 28.72 -2.03 -39.25
CA ALA A 37 27.90 -1.05 -38.54
C ALA A 37 26.57 -1.61 -37.97
N SER A 38 26.08 -2.71 -38.54
CA SER A 38 24.84 -3.40 -38.12
C SER A 38 24.96 -4.07 -36.74
N ALA A 39 26.15 -4.53 -36.35
CA ALA A 39 26.36 -5.22 -35.07
C ALA A 39 26.24 -4.28 -33.87
N ARG A 40 26.80 -3.06 -33.96
CA ARG A 40 26.68 -2.02 -32.92
C ARG A 40 25.23 -1.60 -32.70
N LYS A 41 24.49 -1.34 -33.78
CA LYS A 41 23.06 -0.96 -33.72
C LYS A 41 22.18 -2.07 -33.12
N ARG A 42 22.50 -3.35 -33.37
CA ARG A 42 21.84 -4.50 -32.74
C ARG A 42 22.13 -4.60 -31.24
N GLY A 43 23.37 -4.30 -30.82
CA GLY A 43 23.75 -4.21 -29.40
C GLY A 43 22.97 -3.13 -28.65
N ASP A 44 22.87 -1.94 -29.25
CA ASP A 44 22.12 -0.81 -28.68
C ASP A 44 20.62 -1.09 -28.59
N MET A 45 20.06 -1.77 -29.60
CA MET A 45 18.65 -2.18 -29.58
C MET A 45 18.36 -3.18 -28.46
N LYS A 46 19.23 -4.18 -28.26
CA LYS A 46 19.11 -5.12 -27.14
C LYS A 46 19.20 -4.40 -25.79
N ALA A 47 20.14 -3.47 -25.63
CA ALA A 47 20.30 -2.69 -24.40
C ALA A 47 19.10 -1.76 -24.12
N LYS A 48 18.50 -1.15 -25.15
CA LYS A 48 17.26 -0.37 -25.02
C LYS A 48 16.07 -1.24 -24.62
N LEU A 49 15.94 -2.42 -25.23
CA LEU A 49 14.87 -3.36 -24.91
C LEU A 49 14.97 -3.83 -23.45
N GLU A 50 16.17 -4.17 -22.98
CA GLU A 50 16.37 -4.57 -21.58
C GLU A 50 16.13 -3.42 -20.60
N ARG A 51 16.56 -2.19 -20.89
CA ARG A 51 16.19 -1.03 -20.08
C ARG A 51 14.68 -0.81 -19.98
N SER A 52 13.96 -0.97 -21.09
CA SER A 52 12.49 -0.83 -21.09
C SER A 52 11.81 -1.95 -20.30
N ARG A 53 12.33 -3.18 -20.38
CA ARG A 53 11.85 -4.30 -19.57
C ARG A 53 12.10 -4.05 -18.08
N GLN A 54 13.28 -3.56 -17.73
CA GLN A 54 13.64 -3.26 -16.36
C GLN A 54 12.79 -2.13 -15.78
N SER A 55 12.59 -1.03 -16.49
CA SER A 55 11.73 0.06 -16.03
C SER A 55 10.27 -0.39 -15.85
N ALA A 56 9.78 -1.28 -16.72
CA ALA A 56 8.45 -1.87 -16.56
C ALA A 56 8.34 -2.76 -15.31
N ARG A 57 9.40 -3.53 -14.99
CA ARG A 57 9.45 -4.34 -13.75
C ARG A 57 9.49 -3.45 -12.52
N GLU A 58 10.36 -2.45 -12.52
CA GLU A 58 10.46 -1.49 -11.42
C GLU A 58 9.14 -0.75 -11.19
N CYS A 59 8.44 -0.33 -12.24
CA CYS A 59 7.13 0.30 -12.13
C CYS A 59 6.14 -0.62 -11.39
N ARG A 60 6.12 -1.92 -11.70
CA ARG A 60 5.27 -2.89 -11.01
C ARG A 60 5.69 -3.11 -9.56
N ALA A 61 7.00 -3.24 -9.31
CA ALA A 61 7.54 -3.42 -7.96
C ALA A 61 7.23 -2.21 -7.06
N ARG A 62 7.45 -0.99 -7.57
CA ARG A 62 7.10 0.26 -6.87
C ARG A 62 5.61 0.35 -6.60
N LYS A 63 4.78 -0.03 -7.58
CA LYS A 63 3.32 -0.07 -7.42
C LYS A 63 2.95 -1.02 -6.27
N LYS A 64 3.49 -2.24 -6.26
CA LYS A 64 3.23 -3.23 -5.21
C LYS A 64 3.62 -2.70 -3.82
N LEU A 65 4.84 -2.18 -3.67
CA LEU A 65 5.31 -1.61 -2.41
C LEU A 65 4.42 -0.46 -1.93
N ARG A 66 3.97 0.40 -2.85
CA ARG A 66 3.06 1.50 -2.51
C ARG A 66 1.72 1.01 -1.97
N TYR A 67 1.12 -0.01 -2.58
CA TYR A 67 -0.15 -0.54 -2.08
C TYR A 67 0.03 -1.29 -0.76
N GLN A 68 1.11 -2.06 -0.59
CA GLN A 68 1.43 -2.72 0.68
C GLN A 68 1.53 -1.71 1.83
N TYR A 69 2.27 -0.61 1.64
CA TYR A 69 2.36 0.45 2.66
C TYR A 69 1.00 1.08 2.96
N LEU A 70 0.17 1.34 1.95
CA LEU A 70 -1.16 1.91 2.16
C LEU A 70 -2.10 0.93 2.87
N GLU A 71 -2.02 -0.36 2.55
CA GLU A 71 -2.76 -1.43 3.21
C GLU A 71 -2.37 -1.53 4.68
N GLU A 72 -1.07 -1.53 4.99
CA GLU A 72 -0.56 -1.53 6.37
C GLU A 72 -1.05 -0.31 7.16
N LEU A 73 -0.94 0.90 6.59
CA LEU A 73 -1.43 2.12 7.24
C LEU A 73 -2.93 2.08 7.53
N VAL A 74 -3.73 1.56 6.59
CA VAL A 74 -5.18 1.46 6.78
C VAL A 74 -5.50 0.42 7.85
N ALA A 75 -4.85 -0.75 7.81
CA ALA A 75 -5.02 -1.81 8.79
C ALA A 75 -4.69 -1.34 10.23
N ASP A 76 -3.57 -0.63 10.40
CA ASP A 76 -3.18 -0.08 11.70
C ASP A 76 -4.19 0.93 12.23
N ARG A 77 -4.71 1.79 11.34
CA ARG A 77 -5.74 2.77 11.71
C ARG A 77 -7.06 2.10 12.08
N GLU A 78 -7.49 1.10 11.32
CA GLU A 78 -8.70 0.33 11.61
C GLU A 78 -8.57 -0.39 12.96
N LYS A 79 -7.41 -0.98 13.25
CA LYS A 79 -7.12 -1.59 14.55
C LYS A 79 -7.19 -0.58 15.69
N ALA A 80 -6.58 0.60 15.53
CA ALA A 80 -6.65 1.66 16.54
C ALA A 80 -8.10 2.11 16.80
N VAL A 81 -8.91 2.25 15.74
CA VAL A 81 -10.33 2.59 15.88
C VAL A 81 -11.11 1.51 16.63
N LEU A 82 -10.82 0.23 16.38
CA LEU A 82 -11.46 -0.88 17.09
C LEU A 82 -11.13 -0.88 18.59
N VAL A 83 -9.85 -0.67 18.94
CA VAL A 83 -9.41 -0.59 20.34
C VAL A 83 -10.12 0.56 21.06
N LEU A 84 -10.12 1.76 20.46
CA LEU A 84 -10.78 2.93 21.05
C LEU A 84 -12.30 2.73 21.19
N ARG A 85 -12.94 2.03 20.26
CA ARG A 85 -14.37 1.69 20.39
C ARG A 85 -14.63 0.75 21.55
N GLN A 86 -13.79 -0.28 21.73
CA GLN A 86 -13.91 -1.20 22.86
C GLN A 86 -13.72 -0.47 24.20
N GLU A 87 -12.74 0.43 24.29
CA GLU A 87 -12.53 1.27 25.47
C GLU A 87 -13.77 2.14 25.76
N LEU A 88 -14.33 2.79 24.74
CA LEU A 88 -15.57 3.56 24.90
C LEU A 88 -16.75 2.71 25.35
N ASP A 89 -16.90 1.50 24.82
CA ASP A 89 -17.98 0.60 25.23
C ASP A 89 -17.84 0.18 26.70
N VAL A 90 -16.61 -0.03 27.19
CA VAL A 90 -16.34 -0.26 28.62
C VAL A 90 -16.75 0.93 29.47
N TYR A 91 -16.39 2.16 29.08
CA TYR A 91 -16.81 3.35 29.83
C TYR A 91 -18.34 3.52 29.83
N ARG A 92 -19.01 3.19 28.72
CA ARG A 92 -20.48 3.21 28.66
C ARG A 92 -21.10 2.23 29.64
N GLN A 93 -20.52 1.05 29.82
CA GLN A 93 -20.97 0.09 30.83
C GLN A 93 -20.77 0.63 32.24
N TYR A 94 -19.63 1.26 32.53
CA TYR A 94 -19.41 1.89 33.84
C TYR A 94 -20.42 2.99 34.15
N PHE A 95 -20.75 3.83 33.18
CA PHE A 95 -21.79 4.84 33.38
C PHE A 95 -23.16 4.22 33.67
N GLN A 96 -23.52 3.14 32.98
CA GLN A 96 -24.78 2.42 33.27
C GLN A 96 -24.80 1.89 34.71
N GLU A 97 -23.73 1.24 35.16
CA GLU A 97 -23.64 0.74 36.54
C GLU A 97 -23.72 1.87 37.57
N ILE A 98 -23.02 2.99 37.30
CA ILE A 98 -23.02 4.16 38.18
C ILE A 98 -24.42 4.80 38.24
N ASP A 99 -25.11 4.91 37.10
CA ASP A 99 -26.48 5.43 37.04
C ASP A 99 -27.46 4.52 37.80
N GLU A 100 -27.18 3.22 37.87
CA GLU A 100 -27.91 2.24 38.70
C GLU A 100 -27.52 2.29 40.20
N GLY A 101 -26.52 3.10 40.56
CA GLY A 101 -26.05 3.30 41.93
C GLY A 101 -24.93 2.35 42.36
N HIS A 102 -24.37 1.57 41.43
CA HIS A 102 -23.24 0.68 41.66
C HIS A 102 -21.95 1.29 41.11
N ILE A 103 -20.92 1.43 41.95
CA ILE A 103 -19.63 1.97 41.50
C ILE A 103 -18.70 0.79 41.19
N PRO A 104 -18.30 0.57 39.91
CA PRO A 104 -17.41 -0.51 39.54
C PRO A 104 -15.99 -0.31 40.13
N GLU A 105 -15.36 -1.39 40.60
CA GLU A 105 -14.00 -1.38 41.17
C GLU A 105 -12.96 -0.82 40.18
N ALA A 106 -13.17 -1.04 38.89
CA ALA A 106 -12.31 -0.49 37.85
C ALA A 106 -12.31 1.05 37.84
N VAL A 107 -13.45 1.69 38.11
CA VAL A 107 -13.55 3.15 38.20
C VAL A 107 -12.84 3.68 39.44
N LEU A 108 -12.93 2.95 40.57
CA LEU A 108 -12.20 3.31 41.79
C LEU A 108 -10.69 3.29 41.58
N ARG A 109 -10.16 2.27 40.88
CA ARG A 109 -8.73 2.20 40.53
C ARG A 109 -8.29 3.39 39.66
N ILE A 110 -9.07 3.75 38.64
CA ILE A 110 -8.77 4.92 37.79
C ILE A 110 -8.71 6.20 38.65
N LEU A 111 -9.65 6.39 39.56
CA LEU A 111 -9.67 7.54 40.46
C LEU A 111 -8.49 7.57 41.45
N GLU A 112 -7.99 6.40 41.86
CA GLU A 112 -6.79 6.28 42.70
C GLU A 112 -5.51 6.60 41.93
N GLU A 113 -5.40 6.12 40.69
CA GLU A 113 -4.29 6.44 39.78
C GLU A 113 -4.23 7.94 39.47
N ASP A 114 -5.36 8.57 39.19
CA ASP A 114 -5.44 10.02 38.96
C ASP A 114 -5.02 10.81 40.21
N LYS A 115 -5.43 10.37 41.40
CA LYS A 115 -5.00 10.99 42.67
C LYS A 115 -3.50 10.83 42.88
N ALA A 116 -2.91 9.68 42.53
CA ALA A 116 -1.46 9.46 42.63
C ALA A 116 -0.68 10.30 41.61
N GLY A 117 -1.20 10.46 40.38
CA GLY A 117 -0.56 11.22 39.30
C GLY A 117 -0.55 12.75 39.49
N THR A 118 -1.49 13.30 40.27
CA THR A 118 -1.49 14.76 40.59
C THR A 118 -0.36 15.17 41.55
N SER A 119 0.45 14.24 42.05
CA SER A 119 1.59 14.54 42.93
C SER A 119 2.92 14.78 42.21
N SER A 120 2.98 14.65 40.87
CA SER A 120 4.19 15.02 40.11
C SER A 120 4.23 16.52 39.79
N PRO A 121 5.21 17.29 40.30
CA PRO A 121 5.37 18.69 39.98
C PRO A 121 5.75 18.84 38.50
N GLN A 122 5.03 19.71 37.78
CA GLN A 122 5.49 20.22 36.50
C GLN A 122 6.84 20.93 36.73
N SER A 123 7.95 20.31 36.32
CA SER A 123 9.26 20.96 36.25
C SER A 123 9.65 21.18 34.79
N GLU A 124 9.57 22.46 34.44
CA GLU A 124 10.27 23.24 33.38
C GLU A 124 10.10 22.84 31.90
#